data_AF-A0A261FEM0-F1
#
_entry.id   AF-A0A261FEM0-F1
#
_cell.length_a   1.000
_cell.length_b   1.000
_cell.length_c   1.000
_cell.angle_alpha   90.00
_cell.angle_beta   90.00
_cell.angle_gamma   90.00
#
_symmetry.space_group_name_H-M   'P 1'
#
loop_
_entity.id
_entity.type
_entity.pdbx_description
1 polymer ?
#
loop_
_entity_poly.entity_id
_entity_poly.type
_entity_poly.pdbx_seq_one_letter_code
_entity_poly.pdbx_strand_id
1 'polypeptide(L)'
;MMFALFHNFDNVKFWHRIPQRIGCPPSQVEIFRMTADADRDLMDADLVDPVNNLCDALLGPYDVDFLDATQCRLLAGWIEARLTQPITPRLAEIYRKLDDYARRAIEYNTGVVIEL
;
A
#
# COMPACT_ATOMS: atom_id res chain seq x y z
N MET A 1 2.49 -2.40 -10.86
CA MET A 1 1.96 -2.88 -9.58
C MET A 1 3.02 -3.12 -8.52
N MET A 2 2.95 -2.37 -7.43
CA MET A 2 3.82 -2.54 -6.27
C MET A 2 3.24 -1.87 -5.02
N PHE A 3 3.77 -2.26 -3.87
CA PHE A 3 3.73 -1.44 -2.66
C PHE A 3 5.13 -0.93 -2.35
N ALA A 4 5.24 0.32 -1.90
CA ALA A 4 6.48 0.88 -1.41
C ALA A 4 6.29 1.49 -0.02
N LEU A 5 7.00 0.94 0.97
CA LEU A 5 7.08 1.46 2.32
C LEU A 5 8.24 2.44 2.42
N PHE A 6 7.99 3.67 2.88
CA PHE A 6 9.03 4.64 3.19
C PHE A 6 9.41 4.52 4.67
N HIS A 7 10.70 4.39 4.98
CA HIS A 7 11.20 4.33 6.35
C HIS A 7 11.36 5.73 6.97
N ASN A 8 11.57 6.75 6.15
CA ASN A 8 11.58 8.17 6.49
C ASN A 8 11.39 9.00 5.21
N PHE A 9 11.27 10.32 5.36
CA PHE A 9 11.15 11.27 4.26
C PHE A 9 12.38 12.16 4.08
N ASP A 10 13.53 11.77 4.63
CA ASP A 10 14.74 12.58 4.55
C ASP A 10 15.20 12.70 3.09
N ASN A 11 15.21 13.93 2.57
CA ASN A 11 15.54 14.25 1.18
C ASN A 11 14.64 13.56 0.13
N VAL A 12 13.42 13.16 0.52
CA VAL A 12 12.43 12.60 -0.40
C VAL A 12 11.71 13.72 -1.15
N LYS A 13 11.64 13.61 -2.48
CA LYS A 13 10.84 14.52 -3.31
C LYS A 13 9.39 14.06 -3.33
N PHE A 14 8.47 15.00 -3.48
CA PHE A 14 7.04 14.71 -3.59
C PHE A 14 6.50 15.23 -4.92
N TRP A 15 5.62 14.45 -5.55
CA TRP A 15 4.74 14.92 -6.61
C TRP A 15 3.33 15.03 -6.01
N HIS A 16 2.83 16.25 -5.87
CA HIS A 16 1.71 16.55 -4.97
C HIS A 16 1.93 15.93 -3.58
N ARG A 17 1.11 14.96 -3.17
CA ARG A 17 1.22 14.24 -1.89
C ARG A 17 2.04 12.95 -1.98
N ILE A 18 2.43 12.52 -3.17
CA ILE A 18 3.01 11.19 -3.40
C ILE A 18 4.55 11.26 -3.30
N PRO A 19 5.17 10.57 -2.32
CA PRO A 19 6.62 10.53 -2.19
C PRO A 19 7.23 9.75 -3.37
N GLN A 20 8.30 10.31 -3.92
CA GLN A 20 8.99 9.77 -5.08
C GLN A 20 10.13 8.85 -4.62
N ARG A 21 10.03 7.57 -4.95
CA ARG A 21 11.09 6.58 -4.68
C ARG A 21 12.35 6.76 -5.53
N ILE A 22 12.26 7.48 -6.66
CA ILE A 22 13.39 7.64 -7.60
C ILE A 22 14.49 8.44 -6.91
N GLY A 23 15.68 7.84 -6.81
CA GLY A 23 16.84 8.43 -6.14
C GLY A 23 16.91 8.15 -4.65
N CYS A 24 15.92 7.48 -4.06
CA CYS A 24 16.00 7.02 -2.67
C CYS A 24 16.90 5.77 -2.58
N PRO A 25 17.83 5.68 -1.62
CA PRO A 25 18.58 4.46 -1.34
C PRO A 25 17.65 3.33 -0.85
N PRO A 26 18.04 2.06 -1.05
CA PRO A 26 17.28 0.90 -0.56
C PRO A 26 17.04 0.89 0.96
N SER A 27 17.85 1.62 1.73
CA SER A 27 17.68 1.79 3.17
C SER A 27 16.48 2.67 3.55
N GLN A 28 15.97 3.49 2.62
CA GLN A 28 14.84 4.38 2.84
C GLN A 28 13.51 3.84 2.32
N VAL A 29 13.54 2.94 1.33
CA VAL A 29 12.32 2.44 0.68
C VAL A 29 12.39 0.93 0.48
N GLU A 30 11.41 0.21 1.02
CA GLU A 30 11.21 -1.21 0.80
C GLU A 30 10.11 -1.43 -0.23
N ILE A 31 10.34 -2.30 -1.23
CA ILE A 31 9.41 -2.52 -2.34
C ILE A 31 8.93 -3.97 -2.35
N PHE A 32 7.61 -4.16 -2.35
CA PHE A 32 6.99 -5.43 -2.69
C PHE A 32 6.41 -5.35 -4.10
N ARG A 33 6.82 -6.27 -4.98
CA ARG A 33 6.37 -6.32 -6.38
C ARG A 33 5.34 -7.43 -6.55
N MET A 34 4.19 -7.06 -7.10
CA MET A 34 3.23 -8.00 -7.65
C MET A 34 3.69 -8.36 -9.06
N THR A 35 3.67 -9.66 -9.40
CA THR A 35 4.40 -10.18 -10.57
C THR A 35 3.50 -10.70 -11.68
N ALA A 36 2.20 -10.84 -11.43
CA ALA A 36 1.23 -11.35 -12.41
C ALA A 36 0.10 -10.35 -12.63
N ASP A 37 -0.39 -10.24 -13.87
CA ASP A 37 -1.57 -9.42 -14.18
C ASP A 37 -2.80 -9.89 -13.38
N ALA A 38 -2.89 -11.18 -13.07
CA ALA A 38 -3.92 -11.73 -12.20
C ALA A 38 -3.89 -11.15 -10.77
N ASP A 39 -2.74 -10.68 -10.27
CA ASP A 39 -2.69 -9.98 -8.98
C ASP A 39 -3.44 -8.64 -9.07
N ARG A 40 -3.44 -7.97 -10.23
CA ARG A 40 -4.16 -6.72 -10.45
C ARG A 40 -5.64 -6.94 -10.35
N ASP A 41 -6.13 -7.94 -11.07
CA ASP A 41 -7.56 -8.22 -11.14
C ASP A 41 -8.11 -8.62 -9.75
N LEU A 42 -7.29 -9.29 -8.92
CA LEU A 42 -7.62 -9.56 -7.52
C LEU A 42 -7.69 -8.27 -6.68
N MET A 43 -6.74 -7.35 -6.87
CA MET A 43 -6.67 -6.10 -6.12
C MET A 43 -7.78 -5.14 -6.53
N ASP A 44 -8.06 -5.03 -7.82
CA ASP A 44 -9.15 -4.23 -8.38
C ASP A 44 -10.50 -4.69 -7.83
N ALA A 45 -10.74 -6.01 -7.84
CA ALA A 45 -12.00 -6.57 -7.40
C ALA A 45 -12.26 -6.49 -5.88
N ASP A 46 -11.21 -6.50 -5.05
CA ASP A 46 -11.37 -6.65 -3.59
C ASP A 46 -10.87 -5.46 -2.76
N LEU A 47 -9.88 -4.71 -3.24
CA LEU A 47 -9.21 -3.66 -2.48
C LEU A 47 -9.64 -2.25 -2.88
N VAL A 48 -9.80 -1.95 -4.17
CA VAL A 48 -9.93 -0.58 -4.69
C VAL A 48 -11.09 0.18 -4.02
N ASP A 49 -12.32 -0.30 -4.18
CA ASP A 49 -13.49 0.40 -3.65
C ASP A 49 -13.49 0.52 -2.11
N PRO A 50 -13.22 -0.55 -1.34
CA PRO A 50 -13.18 -0.45 0.12
C PRO A 50 -12.11 0.50 0.62
N VAL A 51 -10.91 0.46 0.06
CA VAL A 51 -9.79 1.32 0.51
C VAL A 51 -9.99 2.76 0.08
N ASN A 52 -10.50 3.03 -1.13
CA ASN A 52 -10.85 4.39 -1.54
C ASN A 52 -11.86 5.02 -0.60
N ASN A 53 -12.94 4.30 -0.27
CA ASN A 53 -13.97 4.80 0.63
C ASN A 53 -13.46 4.98 2.07
N LEU A 54 -12.64 4.06 2.55
CA LEU A 54 -12.15 4.08 3.94
C LEU A 54 -11.04 5.11 4.14
N CYS A 55 -10.12 5.21 3.19
CA CYS A 55 -8.91 6.01 3.32
C CYS A 55 -9.01 7.36 2.61
N ASP A 56 -10.09 7.67 1.87
CA ASP A 56 -10.16 8.83 0.96
C ASP A 56 -8.98 8.80 -0.04
N ALA A 57 -8.83 7.64 -0.67
CA ALA A 57 -7.79 7.37 -1.66
C ALA A 57 -8.37 7.41 -3.08
N LEU A 58 -7.48 7.55 -4.07
CA LEU A 58 -7.80 7.56 -5.49
C LEU A 58 -7.13 6.39 -6.22
N LEU A 59 -7.28 5.18 -5.68
CA LEU A 59 -6.80 3.97 -6.32
C LEU A 59 -7.72 3.58 -7.47
N GLY A 60 -7.13 3.07 -8.53
CA GLY A 60 -7.76 2.49 -9.69
C GLY A 60 -6.75 1.61 -10.41
N PRO A 61 -7.17 0.81 -11.40
CA PRO A 61 -6.23 0.06 -12.23
C PRO A 61 -5.18 1.00 -12.84
N TYR A 62 -3.91 0.67 -12.68
CA TYR A 62 -2.77 1.47 -13.14
C TYR A 62 -2.56 2.84 -12.45
N ASP A 63 -3.35 3.17 -11.44
CA ASP A 63 -3.16 4.39 -10.66
C ASP A 63 -2.15 4.18 -9.53
N VAL A 64 -1.62 5.31 -9.06
CA VAL A 64 -0.74 5.38 -7.91
C VAL A 64 -1.29 6.36 -6.89
N ASP A 65 -1.35 5.93 -5.64
CA ASP A 65 -1.68 6.83 -4.53
C ASP A 65 -0.81 6.53 -3.30
N PHE A 66 -0.80 7.48 -2.37
CA PHE A 66 -0.04 7.43 -1.14
C PHE A 66 -0.98 7.46 0.07
N LEU A 67 -0.87 6.44 0.92
CA LEU A 67 -1.55 6.39 2.20
C LEU A 67 -0.57 6.81 3.30
N ASP A 68 -0.87 7.91 3.99
CA ASP A 68 -0.08 8.37 5.13
C ASP A 68 -0.28 7.49 6.39
N ALA A 69 0.44 7.77 7.47
CA ALA A 69 0.35 7.01 8.72
C ALA A 69 -1.09 6.93 9.31
N THR A 70 -1.94 7.95 9.09
CA THR A 70 -3.33 7.92 9.55
C THR A 70 -4.15 6.97 8.68
N GLN A 71 -4.00 7.07 7.36
CA GLN A 71 -4.67 6.19 6.39
C GLN A 71 -4.18 4.74 6.54
N CYS A 72 -2.89 4.51 6.81
CA CYS A 72 -2.33 3.19 7.10
C CYS A 72 -2.95 2.54 8.34
N ARG A 73 -3.36 3.32 9.35
CA ARG A 73 -4.08 2.77 10.52
C ARG A 73 -5.46 2.23 10.16
N LEU A 74 -6.18 2.95 9.29
CA LEU A 74 -7.48 2.50 8.78
C LEU A 74 -7.31 1.25 7.90
N LEU A 75 -6.34 1.30 6.98
CA LEU A 75 -5.99 0.19 6.11
C LEU A 75 -5.64 -1.07 6.91
N ALA A 76 -4.77 -0.98 7.93
CA ALA A 76 -4.39 -2.13 8.76
C ALA A 76 -5.58 -2.77 9.46
N GLY A 77 -6.49 -1.96 10.02
CA GLY A 77 -7.72 -2.47 10.64
C GLY A 77 -8.65 -3.16 9.64
N TRP A 78 -8.76 -2.61 8.42
CA TRP A 78 -9.54 -3.24 7.35
C TRP A 78 -8.91 -4.56 6.89
N ILE A 79 -7.60 -4.61 6.67
CA ILE A 79 -6.89 -5.83 6.25
C ILE A 79 -7.04 -6.91 7.33
N GLU A 80 -6.88 -6.56 8.60
CA GLU A 80 -7.03 -7.49 9.72
C GLU A 80 -8.41 -8.16 9.71
N ALA A 81 -9.48 -7.37 9.51
CA ALA A 81 -10.84 -7.90 9.36
C ALA A 81 -11.03 -8.70 8.05
N ARG A 82 -10.41 -8.26 6.95
CA ARG A 82 -10.54 -8.92 5.65
C ARG A 82 -9.89 -10.28 5.62
N LEU A 83 -8.75 -10.44 6.30
CA LEU A 83 -8.02 -11.70 6.44
C LEU A 83 -8.79 -12.79 7.20
N THR A 84 -9.84 -12.45 7.96
CA THR A 84 -10.70 -13.45 8.63
C THR A 84 -11.81 -13.99 7.72
N GLN A 85 -11.98 -13.43 6.53
CA GLN A 85 -13.01 -13.82 5.57
C GLN A 85 -12.42 -14.71 4.46
N PRO A 86 -13.24 -15.48 3.71
CA PRO A 86 -12.76 -16.27 2.58
C PRO A 86 -12.07 -15.38 1.53
N ILE A 87 -10.83 -15.71 1.20
CA ILE A 87 -10.00 -15.13 0.13
C ILE A 87 -9.10 -16.21 -0.47
N THR A 88 -8.56 -15.94 -1.66
CA THR A 88 -7.57 -16.82 -2.26
C THR A 88 -6.25 -16.78 -1.47
N PRO A 89 -5.45 -17.86 -1.46
CA PRO A 89 -4.14 -17.87 -0.80
C PRO A 89 -3.21 -16.75 -1.28
N ARG A 90 -3.29 -16.41 -2.58
CA ARG A 90 -2.49 -15.33 -3.17
C ARG A 90 -2.90 -13.96 -2.65
N LEU A 91 -4.20 -13.67 -2.59
CA LEU A 91 -4.68 -12.39 -2.03
C LEU A 91 -4.30 -12.27 -0.55
N ALA A 92 -4.37 -13.37 0.21
CA ALA A 92 -3.93 -13.39 1.60
C ALA A 92 -2.43 -13.09 1.76
N GLU A 93 -1.58 -13.55 0.84
CA GLU A 93 -0.15 -13.23 0.84
C GLU A 93 0.08 -11.73 0.61
N ILE A 94 -0.57 -11.16 -0.40
CA ILE A 94 -0.48 -9.73 -0.74
C ILE A 94 -0.95 -8.89 0.45
N TYR A 95 -2.09 -9.24 1.07
CA TYR A 95 -2.63 -8.53 2.23
C TYR A 95 -1.76 -8.62 3.47
N ARG A 96 -1.14 -9.76 3.76
CA ARG A 96 -0.17 -9.84 4.86
C ARG A 96 1.02 -8.91 4.64
N LYS A 97 1.49 -8.78 3.40
CA LYS A 97 2.59 -7.86 3.10
C LYS A 97 2.16 -6.39 3.18
N LEU A 98 0.95 -6.07 2.72
CA LEU A 98 0.41 -4.72 2.85
C LEU A 98 0.13 -4.34 4.31
N ASP A 99 -0.35 -5.27 5.15
CA ASP A 99 -0.53 -5.07 6.59
C ASP A 99 0.80 -4.83 7.31
N ASP A 100 1.83 -5.64 7.03
CA ASP A 100 3.21 -5.41 7.52
C ASP A 100 3.67 -3.99 7.19
N TYR A 101 3.50 -3.56 5.94
CA TYR A 101 3.87 -2.23 5.50
C TYR A 101 3.06 -1.13 6.17
N ALA A 102 1.74 -1.29 6.27
CA ALA A 102 0.87 -0.31 6.91
C ALA A 102 1.23 -0.13 8.40
N ARG A 103 1.49 -1.23 9.12
CA ARG A 103 1.87 -1.18 10.55
C ARG A 103 3.23 -0.52 10.75
N ARG A 104 4.23 -0.87 9.94
CA ARG A 104 5.55 -0.22 9.99
C ARG A 104 5.50 1.25 9.58
N ALA A 105 4.67 1.62 8.60
CA ALA A 105 4.47 3.02 8.23
C ALA A 105 3.89 3.86 9.39
N ILE A 106 3.00 3.27 10.20
CA ILE A 106 2.49 3.92 11.42
C ILE A 106 3.63 4.14 12.42
N GLU A 107 4.47 3.12 12.65
CA GLU A 107 5.62 3.20 13.56
C GLU A 107 6.65 4.25 13.12
N TYR A 108 6.91 4.34 11.81
CA TYR A 108 7.83 5.32 11.24
C TYR A 108 7.22 6.72 11.09
N ASN A 109 5.92 6.86 11.31
CA ASN A 109 5.14 8.07 11.02
C ASN A 109 5.33 8.54 9.56
N THR A 110 5.28 7.60 8.62
CA THR A 110 5.45 7.82 7.17
C THR A 110 4.18 7.45 6.40
N GLY A 111 4.23 6.39 5.60
CA GLY A 111 3.15 5.91 4.75
C GLY A 111 3.59 4.87 3.72
N VAL A 112 2.63 4.41 2.92
CA VAL A 112 2.81 3.41 1.87
C VAL A 112 2.31 3.96 0.55
N VAL A 113 3.12 3.86 -0.49
CA VAL A 113 2.67 4.07 -1.87
C VAL A 113 2.10 2.76 -2.41
N ILE A 114 0.92 2.83 -3.01
CA ILE A 114 0.25 1.73 -3.68
C ILE A 114 0.17 2.07 -5.17
N GLU A 115 0.66 1.17 -6.02
CA GLU A 115 0.55 1.23 -7.47
C GLU A 115 -0.15 -0.04 -7.93
N LEU A 116 -1.30 0.10 -8.60
CA LEU A 116 -2.08 -1.01 -9.19
C LEU A 116 -1.94 -1.07 -10.71
#